data_AF-A0A7V8E671-F1
#
_entry.id   AF-A0A7V8E671-F1
#
_cell.length_a   1.000
_cell.length_b   1.000
_cell.length_c   1.000
_cell.angle_alpha   90.00
_cell.angle_beta   90.00
_cell.angle_gamma   90.00
#
_symmetry.space_group_name_H-M   'P 1'
#
loop_
_entity.id
_entity.type
_entity.pdbx_description
1 polymer ?
#
loop_
_entity_poly.entity_id
_entity_poly.type
_entity_poly.pdbx_seq_one_letter_code
_entity_poly.pdbx_strand_id
1 'polypeptide(L)'
;MFGGRKCDVNGEASRHPGARSLFGVGVGVGDWSCPSLPTTIPALRLFLATGFGLGRFPFGGSLASLAACFFAVVVADSSFPDRLEFASLAVAASVICLATGGEAERALGRKDPLEVVADEFAGMWLAFAIAPPGRNLALLFVAFGLFRLFDGLKPFGLKKLQAAPGAVGILVDDLVAGAIAGGIALAASYWPAA
;
A
#
# COMPACT_ATOMS: atom_id res chain seq x y z
N MET A 1 25.94 21.96 -12.09
CA MET A 1 26.05 20.69 -11.33
C MET A 1 25.54 20.96 -9.91
N PHE A 2 24.24 20.77 -9.66
CA PHE A 2 23.68 20.93 -8.32
C PHE A 2 23.78 19.59 -7.58
N GLY A 3 24.88 19.40 -6.85
CA GLY A 3 25.06 18.27 -5.95
C GLY A 3 24.32 18.52 -4.64
N GLY A 4 23.05 18.11 -4.55
CA GLY A 4 22.34 18.06 -3.28
C GLY A 4 22.95 16.96 -2.39
N ARG A 5 23.53 17.34 -1.25
CA ARG A 5 24.01 16.37 -0.25
C ARG A 5 22.81 15.73 0.44
N LYS A 6 22.73 14.40 0.42
CA LYS A 6 21.74 13.63 1.18
C LYS A 6 22.13 13.66 2.67
N CYS A 7 21.18 14.01 3.54
CA CYS A 7 21.28 13.73 4.97
C CYS A 7 21.09 12.23 5.20
N ASP A 8 21.85 11.67 6.14
CA ASP A 8 21.68 10.26 6.51
C ASP A 8 20.44 10.05 7.40
N VAL A 9 20.12 8.79 7.70
CA VAL A 9 18.94 8.38 8.49
C VAL A 9 18.97 8.88 9.94
N ASN A 10 20.12 9.35 10.43
CA ASN A 10 20.33 9.92 11.76
C ASN A 10 20.33 11.46 11.75
N GLY A 11 20.09 12.10 10.59
CA GLY A 11 20.09 13.55 10.47
C GLY A 11 21.48 14.17 10.48
N GLU A 12 22.54 13.38 10.37
CA GLU A 12 23.90 13.91 10.25
C GLU A 12 24.22 14.23 8.79
N ALA A 13 24.66 15.45 8.54
CA ALA A 13 25.21 15.83 7.24
C ALA A 13 26.52 15.05 7.04
N SER A 14 26.56 14.16 6.05
CA SER A 14 27.77 13.44 5.68
C SER A 14 28.90 14.43 5.37
N ARG A 15 29.87 14.54 6.28
CA ARG A 15 31.09 15.33 6.06
C ARG A 15 31.94 14.56 5.07
N HIS A 16 32.03 15.04 3.83
CA HIS A 16 33.12 14.63 2.95
C HIS A 16 34.45 15.12 3.55
N PRO A 17 35.41 14.24 3.85
CA PRO A 17 36.73 14.66 4.30
C PRO A 17 37.52 15.16 3.08
N GLY A 18 37.53 16.47 2.82
CA GLY A 18 38.29 16.95 1.65
C GLY A 18 38.28 18.43 1.29
N ALA A 19 37.77 19.36 2.10
CA ALA A 19 37.83 20.79 1.78
C ALA A 19 38.60 21.57 2.84
N ARG A 20 39.89 21.81 2.61
CA ARG A 20 40.67 22.83 3.32
C ARG A 20 40.27 24.20 2.78
N SER A 21 39.83 25.11 3.64
CA SER A 21 39.53 26.50 3.23
C SER A 21 40.83 27.30 3.08
N LEU A 22 41.03 27.84 1.88
CA LEU A 22 41.85 29.02 1.67
C LEU A 22 40.86 30.19 1.59
N PHE A 23 41.20 31.31 2.22
CA PHE A 23 40.42 32.54 2.44
C PHE A 23 39.55 32.58 3.70
N GLY A 24 40.05 33.34 4.68
CA GLY A 24 39.36 33.73 5.90
C GLY A 24 38.37 34.87 5.64
N VAL A 25 37.12 34.50 5.39
CA VAL A 25 35.96 35.38 5.57
C VAL A 25 35.04 34.67 6.54
N GLY A 26 34.95 35.21 7.76
CA GLY A 26 34.03 34.75 8.78
C GLY A 26 32.59 35.07 8.37
N VAL A 27 31.94 34.13 7.69
CA VAL A 27 30.49 34.17 7.46
C VAL A 27 29.86 33.53 8.68
N GLY A 28 29.00 34.28 9.39
CA GLY A 28 28.30 33.81 10.57
C GLY A 28 27.67 32.44 10.31
N VAL A 29 28.04 31.47 11.14
CA VAL A 29 27.44 30.15 11.14
C VAL A 29 26.03 30.33 11.68
N GLY A 30 25.09 30.65 10.80
CA GLY A 30 23.68 30.48 11.09
C GLY A 30 23.48 29.04 11.53
N ASP A 31 22.84 28.86 12.67
CA ASP A 31 22.44 27.55 13.19
C ASP A 31 21.44 26.95 12.19
N TRP A 32 21.96 26.24 11.18
CA TRP A 32 21.16 25.47 10.24
C TRP A 32 20.77 24.16 10.92
N SER A 33 19.97 24.28 11.97
CA SER A 33 19.17 23.19 12.46
C SER A 33 18.34 22.68 11.28
N CYS A 34 18.64 21.46 10.82
CA CYS A 34 17.80 20.76 9.86
C CYS A 34 16.37 20.83 10.41
N PRO A 35 15.36 21.28 9.64
CA PRO A 35 14.01 21.36 10.18
C PRO A 35 13.64 19.98 10.72
N SER A 36 13.49 19.87 12.03
CA SER A 36 12.95 18.70 12.69
C SER A 36 11.52 18.57 12.20
N LEU A 37 11.34 17.78 11.12
CA LEU A 37 10.02 17.41 10.64
C LEU A 37 9.25 16.89 11.85
N PRO A 38 8.04 17.40 12.15
CA PRO A 38 7.25 16.87 13.24
C PRO A 38 7.00 15.40 12.95
N THR A 39 7.63 14.52 13.74
CA THR A 39 7.65 13.05 13.56
C THR A 39 6.35 12.39 14.00
N THR A 40 5.36 13.16 14.46
CA THR A 40 4.05 12.66 14.83
C THR A 40 3.09 12.73 13.65
N ILE A 41 3.04 11.65 12.86
CA ILE A 41 1.87 11.42 12.03
C ILE A 41 0.63 11.44 12.93
N PRO A 42 -0.46 12.12 12.54
CA PRO A 42 -1.72 12.02 13.26
C PRO A 42 -2.07 10.56 13.47
N ALA A 43 -2.29 10.11 14.71
CA ALA A 43 -2.57 8.71 15.04
C ALA A 43 -3.66 8.10 14.13
N LEU A 44 -4.62 8.92 13.70
CA LEU A 44 -5.65 8.58 12.72
C LEU A 44 -5.10 8.10 11.37
N ARG A 45 -4.10 8.77 10.79
CA ARG A 45 -3.56 8.38 9.48
C ARG A 45 -2.85 7.03 9.54
N LEU A 46 -2.11 6.77 10.61
CA LEU A 46 -1.48 5.46 10.81
C LEU A 46 -2.54 4.39 11.10
N PHE A 47 -3.58 4.72 11.84
CA PHE A 47 -4.72 3.83 12.07
C PHE A 47 -5.42 3.44 10.76
N LEU A 48 -5.63 4.40 9.85
CA LEU A 48 -6.22 4.15 8.53
C LEU A 48 -5.27 3.37 7.62
N ALA A 49 -3.99 3.74 7.55
CA ALA A 49 -2.97 3.05 6.76
C ALA A 49 -2.88 1.56 7.15
N THR A 50 -2.96 1.29 8.45
CA THR A 50 -2.88 -0.07 9.01
C THR A 50 -4.21 -0.83 9.00
N GLY A 51 -5.24 -0.34 8.30
CA GLY A 51 -6.53 -1.02 8.22
C GLY A 51 -7.18 -1.18 9.60
N PHE A 52 -7.33 -0.07 10.33
CA PHE A 52 -7.88 -0.04 11.69
C PHE A 52 -7.04 -0.83 12.71
N GLY A 53 -5.73 -0.96 12.45
CA GLY A 53 -4.77 -1.67 13.31
C GLY A 53 -4.56 -3.14 12.94
N LEU A 54 -5.26 -3.68 11.94
CA LEU A 54 -5.08 -5.06 11.46
C LEU A 54 -3.63 -5.33 11.00
N GLY A 55 -3.03 -4.35 10.30
CA GLY A 55 -1.66 -4.45 9.82
C GLY A 55 -0.59 -4.59 10.93
N ARG A 56 -0.94 -4.29 12.18
CA ARG A 56 -0.02 -4.42 13.33
C ARG A 56 0.05 -5.83 13.91
N PHE A 57 -0.84 -6.72 13.50
CA PHE A 57 -0.82 -8.12 13.92
C PHE A 57 0.21 -8.91 13.09
N PRO A 58 0.69 -10.06 13.61
CA PRO A 58 1.44 -10.99 12.77
C PRO A 58 0.58 -11.39 11.56
N PHE A 59 1.17 -11.36 10.37
CA PHE A 59 0.47 -11.60 9.10
C PHE A 59 -0.68 -10.60 8.84
N GLY A 60 -0.48 -9.32 9.20
CA GLY A 60 -1.46 -8.25 9.05
C GLY A 60 -2.11 -8.17 7.67
N GLY A 61 -1.34 -8.45 6.62
CA GLY A 61 -1.86 -8.57 5.27
C GLY A 61 -2.93 -9.65 5.09
N SER A 62 -2.58 -10.91 5.38
CA SER A 62 -3.55 -12.01 5.34
C SER A 62 -4.83 -11.71 6.15
N LEU A 63 -4.71 -11.02 7.29
CA LEU A 63 -5.86 -10.58 8.09
C LEU A 63 -6.68 -9.49 7.39
N ALA A 64 -6.05 -8.51 6.73
CA ALA A 64 -6.74 -7.49 5.94
C ALA A 64 -7.49 -8.11 4.75
N SER A 65 -6.82 -9.00 4.00
CA SER A 65 -7.42 -9.74 2.88
C SER A 65 -8.60 -10.62 3.33
N LEU A 66 -8.50 -11.28 4.49
CA LEU A 66 -9.62 -12.03 5.10
C LEU A 66 -10.74 -11.12 5.59
N ALA A 67 -10.43 -9.95 6.16
CA ALA A 67 -11.42 -8.97 6.57
C ALA A 67 -12.20 -8.43 5.35
N ALA A 68 -11.52 -8.21 4.22
CA ALA A 68 -12.17 -7.85 2.96
C ALA A 68 -13.13 -8.96 2.47
N CYS A 69 -12.73 -10.23 2.61
CA CYS A 69 -13.60 -11.38 2.33
C CYS A 69 -14.82 -11.45 3.26
N PHE A 70 -14.62 -11.24 4.57
CA PHE A 70 -15.70 -11.21 5.54
C PHE A 70 -16.71 -10.10 5.20
N PHE A 71 -16.22 -8.91 4.84
CA PHE A 71 -17.08 -7.83 4.38
C PHE A 71 -17.91 -8.24 3.16
N ALA A 72 -17.30 -8.89 2.17
CA ALA A 72 -18.00 -9.37 0.98
C ALA A 72 -19.16 -10.32 1.30
N VAL A 73 -19.01 -11.20 2.29
CA VAL A 73 -20.09 -12.09 2.75
C VAL A 73 -21.21 -11.32 3.45
N VAL A 74 -20.87 -10.32 4.27
CA VAL A 74 -21.86 -9.51 5.01
C VAL A 74 -22.72 -8.67 4.06
N VAL A 75 -22.13 -8.15 2.97
CA VAL A 75 -22.85 -7.29 2.02
C VAL A 75 -23.44 -8.03 0.82
N ALA A 76 -23.29 -9.36 0.75
CA ALA A 76 -23.79 -10.17 -0.36
C ALA A 76 -25.32 -10.10 -0.56
N ASP A 77 -26.06 -9.59 0.43
CA ASP A 77 -27.52 -9.41 0.38
C ASP A 77 -27.93 -7.93 0.31
N SER A 78 -26.99 -7.02 0.00
CA SER A 78 -27.30 -5.60 -0.16
C SER A 78 -28.17 -5.38 -1.40
N SER A 79 -29.00 -4.33 -1.40
CA SER A 79 -29.78 -3.93 -2.57
C SER A 79 -28.93 -3.29 -3.68
N PHE A 80 -27.61 -3.17 -3.46
CA PHE A 80 -26.69 -2.52 -4.38
C PHE A 80 -26.14 -3.55 -5.38
N PRO A 81 -25.85 -3.15 -6.64
CA PRO A 81 -25.14 -4.04 -7.54
C PRO A 81 -23.73 -4.33 -6.98
N ASP A 82 -23.45 -5.59 -6.66
CA ASP A 82 -22.20 -6.05 -6.02
C ASP A 82 -20.94 -5.41 -6.64
N ARG A 83 -20.92 -5.30 -7.98
CA ARG A 83 -19.81 -4.70 -8.73
C ARG A 83 -19.53 -3.25 -8.34
N LEU A 84 -20.58 -2.43 -8.26
CA LEU A 84 -20.45 -1.00 -7.96
C LEU A 84 -20.07 -0.79 -6.50
N GLU A 85 -20.61 -1.62 -5.61
CA GLU A 85 -20.26 -1.59 -4.19
C GLU A 85 -18.77 -1.90 -4.01
N PHE A 86 -18.28 -3.03 -4.50
CA PHE A 86 -16.86 -3.38 -4.40
C PHE A 86 -15.94 -2.40 -5.13
N ALA A 87 -16.36 -1.87 -6.28
CA ALA A 87 -15.59 -0.82 -6.98
C ALA A 87 -15.46 0.44 -6.13
N SER A 88 -16.55 0.86 -5.46
CA SER A 88 -16.52 2.05 -4.59
C SER A 88 -15.62 1.85 -3.38
N LEU A 89 -15.63 0.65 -2.79
CA LEU A 89 -14.75 0.27 -1.68
C LEU A 89 -13.30 0.21 -2.11
N ALA A 90 -13.00 -0.39 -3.27
CA ALA A 90 -11.64 -0.42 -3.83
C ALA A 90 -11.10 0.99 -4.08
N VAL A 91 -11.92 1.91 -4.60
CA VAL A 91 -11.56 3.32 -4.77
C VAL A 91 -11.34 4.00 -3.42
N ALA A 92 -12.22 3.78 -2.45
CA ALA A 92 -12.07 4.36 -1.11
C ALA A 92 -10.78 3.90 -0.42
N ALA A 93 -10.48 2.59 -0.44
CA ALA A 93 -9.25 2.02 0.08
C ALA A 93 -8.01 2.55 -0.66
N SER A 94 -8.08 2.68 -1.98
CA SER A 94 -7.03 3.28 -2.81
C SER A 94 -6.73 4.73 -2.39
N VAL A 95 -7.77 5.54 -2.20
CA VAL A 95 -7.62 6.93 -1.74
C VAL A 95 -7.00 6.99 -0.35
N ILE A 96 -7.43 6.11 0.57
CA ILE A 96 -6.85 6.00 1.91
C ILE A 96 -5.37 5.62 1.82
N CYS A 97 -5.02 4.63 1.01
CA CYS A 97 -3.64 4.20 0.82
C CYS A 97 -2.78 5.35 0.26
N LEU A 98 -3.23 6.04 -0.79
CA LEU A 98 -2.53 7.19 -1.36
C LEU A 98 -2.35 8.34 -0.37
N ALA A 99 -3.38 8.62 0.43
CA ALA A 99 -3.37 9.70 1.41
C ALA A 99 -2.51 9.42 2.65
N THR A 100 -2.26 8.15 2.98
CA THR A 100 -1.62 7.77 4.25
C THR A 100 -0.32 6.98 4.09
N GLY A 101 -0.12 6.25 2.99
CA GLY A 101 1.01 5.34 2.80
C GLY A 101 2.36 6.03 2.77
N GLY A 102 2.49 7.16 2.06
CA GLY A 102 3.75 7.90 1.99
C GLY A 102 4.16 8.54 3.31
N GLU A 103 3.18 8.82 4.19
CA GLU A 103 3.46 9.23 5.56
C GLU A 103 3.84 8.02 6.39
N ALA A 104 3.08 6.92 6.31
CA ALA A 104 3.38 5.68 7.02
C ALA A 104 4.81 5.17 6.74
N GLU A 105 5.29 5.23 5.49
CA GLU A 105 6.69 4.95 5.13
C GLU A 105 7.69 5.81 5.91
N ARG A 106 7.41 7.11 6.06
CA ARG A 106 8.28 8.05 6.78
C ARG A 106 8.28 7.78 8.29
N ALA A 107 7.12 7.50 8.89
CA ALA A 107 7.07 7.19 10.33
C ALA A 107 7.63 5.83 10.69
N LEU A 108 7.43 4.83 9.84
CA LEU A 108 7.95 3.48 10.06
C LEU A 108 9.41 3.34 9.61
N GLY A 109 9.96 4.36 8.95
CA GLY A 109 11.37 4.43 8.56
C GLY A 109 11.78 3.41 7.50
N ARG A 110 10.81 2.79 6.83
CA ARG A 110 11.04 1.74 5.81
C ARG A 110 10.12 1.95 4.62
N LYS A 111 10.63 1.61 3.43
CA LYS A 111 9.84 1.58 2.21
C LYS A 111 8.91 0.38 2.25
N ASP A 112 7.67 0.55 1.80
CA ASP A 112 6.67 -0.51 1.71
C ASP A 112 6.51 -1.30 3.05
N PRO A 113 6.02 -0.65 4.12
CA PRO A 113 5.90 -1.28 5.43
C PRO A 113 4.77 -2.30 5.42
N LEU A 114 5.05 -3.54 5.87
CA LEU A 114 4.06 -4.62 5.98
C LEU A 114 2.86 -4.28 6.88
N GLU A 115 2.96 -3.23 7.71
CA GLU A 115 1.84 -2.76 8.51
C GLU A 115 0.83 -1.96 7.69
N VAL A 116 1.22 -1.38 6.55
CA VAL A 116 0.29 -0.72 5.63
C VAL A 116 -0.45 -1.83 4.89
N VAL A 117 -1.77 -1.87 5.05
CA VAL A 117 -2.64 -2.91 4.47
C VAL A 117 -3.85 -2.31 3.74
N ALA A 118 -3.88 -0.98 3.59
CA ALA A 118 -4.95 -0.28 2.87
C ALA A 118 -4.92 -0.57 1.36
N ASP A 119 -3.73 -0.74 0.81
CA ASP A 119 -3.44 -1.36 -0.49
C ASP A 119 -4.06 -2.76 -0.63
N GLU A 120 -3.93 -3.61 0.40
CA GLU A 120 -4.48 -4.97 0.32
C GLU A 120 -6.01 -4.98 0.25
N PHE A 121 -6.66 -4.12 1.03
CA PHE A 121 -8.12 -3.91 0.91
C PHE A 121 -8.49 -3.43 -0.48
N ALA A 122 -7.71 -2.51 -1.05
CA ALA A 122 -7.97 -1.97 -2.39
C ALA A 122 -7.84 -3.06 -3.48
N GLY A 123 -6.78 -3.87 -3.43
CA GLY A 123 -6.57 -4.98 -4.36
C GLY A 123 -7.64 -6.06 -4.25
N MET A 124 -7.98 -6.49 -3.03
CA MET A 124 -8.97 -7.54 -2.79
C MET A 124 -10.38 -7.10 -3.22
N TRP A 125 -10.79 -5.88 -2.89
CA TRP A 125 -12.08 -5.35 -3.34
C TRP A 125 -12.12 -5.09 -4.85
N LEU A 126 -11.00 -4.72 -5.47
CA LEU A 126 -10.93 -4.66 -6.94
C LEU A 126 -11.14 -6.04 -7.57
N ALA A 127 -10.57 -7.09 -7.00
CA ALA A 127 -10.81 -8.46 -7.47
C ALA A 127 -12.31 -8.83 -7.42
N PHE A 128 -13.00 -8.47 -6.32
CA PHE A 128 -14.45 -8.69 -6.18
C PHE A 128 -15.29 -7.77 -7.08
N ALA A 129 -14.84 -6.55 -7.39
CA ALA A 129 -15.53 -5.71 -8.36
C ALA A 129 -15.53 -6.33 -9.77
N ILE A 130 -14.43 -6.99 -10.14
CA ILE A 130 -14.27 -7.68 -11.43
C ILE A 130 -15.01 -9.03 -11.43
N ALA A 131 -14.91 -9.80 -10.35
CA ALA A 131 -15.58 -11.08 -10.16
C ALA A 131 -16.37 -11.09 -8.85
N PRO A 132 -17.60 -10.54 -8.84
CA PRO A 132 -18.42 -10.52 -7.63
C PRO A 132 -18.70 -11.93 -7.16
N PRO A 133 -18.35 -12.27 -5.90
CA PRO A 133 -18.57 -13.61 -5.39
C PRO A 133 -20.05 -13.89 -5.08
N GLY A 134 -20.85 -12.86 -4.76
CA GLY A 134 -22.19 -13.05 -4.21
C GLY A 134 -22.17 -14.06 -3.05
N ARG A 135 -23.03 -15.09 -3.13
CA ARG A 135 -23.04 -16.23 -2.17
C ARG A 135 -22.12 -17.39 -2.56
N ASN A 136 -21.39 -17.28 -3.66
CA ASN A 136 -20.48 -18.33 -4.12
C ASN A 136 -19.17 -18.28 -3.33
N LEU A 137 -19.13 -19.00 -2.21
CA LEU A 137 -17.94 -19.10 -1.34
C LEU A 137 -16.73 -19.68 -2.09
N ALA A 138 -16.93 -20.58 -3.05
CA ALA A 138 -15.83 -21.13 -3.82
C ALA A 138 -15.16 -20.03 -4.67
N LEU A 139 -15.95 -19.19 -5.35
CA LEU A 139 -15.43 -18.06 -6.12
C LEU A 139 -14.73 -17.03 -5.24
N LEU A 140 -15.28 -16.76 -4.05
CA LEU A 140 -14.65 -15.90 -3.05
C LEU A 140 -13.27 -16.41 -2.63
N PHE A 141 -13.16 -17.70 -2.28
CA PHE A 141 -11.88 -18.28 -1.86
C PHE A 141 -10.89 -18.42 -3.02
N VAL A 142 -11.37 -18.65 -4.24
CA VAL A 142 -10.53 -18.61 -5.45
C VAL A 142 -9.94 -17.22 -5.65
N ALA A 143 -10.76 -16.17 -5.61
CA ALA A 143 -10.28 -14.80 -5.75
C ALA A 143 -9.30 -14.41 -4.63
N PHE A 144 -9.60 -14.77 -3.37
CA PHE A 144 -8.70 -14.58 -2.23
C PHE A 144 -7.35 -15.28 -2.41
N GLY A 145 -7.37 -16.58 -2.76
CA GLY A 145 -6.17 -17.37 -2.94
C GLY A 145 -5.31 -16.84 -4.09
N LEU A 146 -5.93 -16.48 -5.21
CA LEU A 146 -5.23 -15.89 -6.36
C LEU A 146 -4.64 -14.52 -6.01
N PHE A 147 -5.38 -13.65 -5.33
CA PHE A 147 -4.89 -12.35 -4.91
C PHE A 147 -3.64 -12.49 -4.03
N ARG A 148 -3.70 -13.30 -2.97
CA ARG A 148 -2.55 -13.53 -2.07
C ARG A 148 -1.37 -14.18 -2.79
N LEU A 149 -1.62 -15.03 -3.77
CA LEU A 149 -0.58 -15.61 -4.61
C LEU A 149 0.13 -14.52 -5.45
N PHE A 150 -0.63 -13.62 -6.07
CA PHE A 150 -0.07 -12.58 -6.93
C PHE A 150 0.57 -11.42 -6.17
N ASP A 151 0.00 -10.99 -5.05
CA ASP A 151 0.62 -10.03 -4.14
C ASP A 151 1.91 -10.62 -3.53
N GLY A 152 1.88 -11.85 -3.02
CA GLY A 152 3.07 -12.45 -2.40
C GLY A 152 4.20 -12.76 -3.39
N LEU A 153 3.89 -13.28 -4.57
CA LEU A 153 4.91 -13.65 -5.57
C LEU A 153 5.37 -12.48 -6.42
N LYS A 154 4.53 -11.44 -6.58
CA LYS A 154 4.72 -10.30 -7.50
C LYS A 154 5.24 -10.75 -8.88
N PRO A 155 4.59 -11.72 -9.56
CA PRO A 155 5.04 -12.19 -10.87
C PRO A 155 4.92 -11.07 -11.91
N PHE A 156 5.49 -11.26 -13.11
CA PHE A 156 5.40 -10.30 -14.23
C PHE A 156 6.15 -8.97 -14.02
N GLY A 157 7.08 -8.90 -13.07
CA GLY A 157 7.89 -7.70 -12.86
C GLY A 157 7.14 -6.58 -12.12
N LEU A 158 6.06 -6.91 -11.39
CA LEU A 158 5.36 -5.98 -10.49
C LEU A 158 6.31 -5.31 -9.47
N LYS A 159 7.41 -5.97 -9.12
CA LYS A 159 8.50 -5.37 -8.32
C LYS A 159 9.09 -4.10 -8.94
N LYS A 160 8.98 -3.90 -10.27
CA LYS A 160 9.39 -2.66 -10.95
C LYS A 160 8.39 -1.53 -10.72
N LEU A 161 7.11 -1.82 -10.50
CA LEU A 161 6.09 -0.82 -10.19
C LEU A 161 6.31 -0.21 -8.80
N GLN A 162 6.84 -1.00 -7.86
CA GLN A 162 7.32 -0.50 -6.57
C GLN A 162 8.47 0.51 -6.68
N ALA A 163 9.08 0.70 -7.86
CA ALA A 163 10.04 1.77 -8.07
C ALA A 163 9.39 3.16 -8.03
N ALA A 164 8.06 3.24 -8.18
CA ALA A 164 7.32 4.47 -7.97
C ALA A 164 7.52 4.98 -6.53
N PRO A 165 7.66 6.30 -6.35
CA PRO A 165 7.89 6.87 -5.02
C PRO A 165 6.60 6.92 -4.20
N GLY A 166 6.71 6.62 -2.91
CA GLY A 166 5.63 6.79 -1.93
C GLY A 166 4.50 5.77 -2.08
N ALA A 167 3.31 6.19 -1.63
CA ALA A 167 2.10 5.36 -1.61
C ALA A 167 1.66 4.81 -2.98
N VAL A 168 2.07 5.45 -4.08
CA VAL A 168 1.72 4.96 -5.43
C VAL A 168 2.36 3.60 -5.69
N GLY A 169 3.61 3.42 -5.26
CA GLY A 169 4.33 2.16 -5.45
C GLY A 169 3.77 1.01 -4.60
N ILE A 170 3.18 1.35 -3.45
CA ILE A 170 2.52 0.44 -2.50
C ILE A 170 1.13 0.03 -3.01
N LEU A 171 0.39 0.96 -3.62
CA LEU A 171 -0.97 0.66 -4.07
C LEU A 171 -1.01 -0.08 -5.41
N VAL A 172 -0.15 0.28 -6.35
CA VAL A 172 -0.30 -0.14 -7.76
C VAL A 172 -0.04 -1.64 -7.94
N ASP A 173 0.92 -2.22 -7.23
CA ASP A 173 1.18 -3.66 -7.32
C ASP A 173 0.01 -4.49 -6.79
N ASP A 174 -0.62 -4.07 -5.69
CA ASP A 174 -1.83 -4.71 -5.14
C ASP A 174 -3.05 -4.56 -6.04
N LEU A 175 -3.25 -3.38 -6.65
CA LEU A 175 -4.32 -3.20 -7.64
C LEU A 175 -4.11 -4.10 -8.86
N VAL A 176 -2.87 -4.26 -9.34
CA VAL A 176 -2.61 -5.16 -10.46
C VAL A 176 -2.80 -6.62 -10.05
N ALA A 177 -2.34 -7.03 -8.86
CA ALA A 177 -2.61 -8.36 -8.32
C ALA A 177 -4.12 -8.63 -8.21
N GLY A 178 -4.89 -7.65 -7.71
CA GLY A 178 -6.35 -7.69 -7.64
C GLY A 178 -7.02 -7.80 -9.01
N ALA A 179 -6.55 -7.03 -9.99
CA ALA A 179 -7.07 -7.08 -11.36
C ALA A 179 -6.84 -8.45 -12.02
N ILE A 180 -5.66 -9.03 -11.85
CA ILE A 180 -5.32 -10.36 -12.38
C ILE A 180 -6.16 -11.43 -11.67
N ALA A 181 -6.23 -11.40 -10.33
CA ALA A 181 -7.01 -12.35 -9.54
C ALA A 181 -8.50 -12.31 -9.92
N GLY A 182 -9.07 -11.10 -10.00
CA GLY A 182 -10.46 -10.89 -10.42
C GLY A 182 -10.71 -11.35 -11.85
N GLY A 183 -9.81 -11.07 -12.79
CA GLY A 183 -9.94 -11.53 -14.18
C GLY A 183 -9.94 -13.05 -14.30
N ILE A 184 -9.06 -13.74 -13.58
CA ILE A 184 -9.00 -15.21 -13.56
C ILE A 184 -10.24 -15.79 -12.87
N ALA A 185 -10.66 -15.23 -11.74
CA ALA A 185 -11.88 -15.66 -11.04
C ALA A 185 -13.12 -15.48 -11.94
N LEU A 186 -13.22 -14.35 -12.65
CA LEU A 186 -14.30 -14.11 -13.60
C LEU A 186 -14.29 -15.16 -14.72
N ALA A 187 -13.13 -15.43 -15.32
CA ALA A 187 -12.99 -16.47 -16.34
C ALA A 187 -13.41 -17.86 -15.81
N ALA A 188 -12.99 -18.21 -14.59
CA ALA A 188 -13.37 -19.45 -13.93
C ALA A 188 -14.89 -19.55 -13.69
N SER A 189 -15.56 -18.43 -13.40
CA SER A 189 -17.02 -18.41 -13.20
C SER A 189 -17.83 -18.74 -14.47
N TYR A 190 -17.22 -18.55 -15.65
CA TYR A 190 -17.82 -18.91 -16.94
C TYR A 190 -17.38 -20.27 -17.47
N TRP A 191 -16.44 -20.95 -16.80
CA TRP A 191 -15.98 -22.27 -17.23
C TRP A 191 -17.01 -23.33 -16.82
N PRO A 192 -17.69 -24.00 -17.78
CA PRO A 192 -18.59 -25.08 -17.44
C PRO A 192 -17.78 -26.22 -16.83
N ALA A 193 -18.19 -26.69 -15.65
CA ALA A 193 -17.71 -27.97 -15.14
C ALA A 193 -18.15 -29.05 -16.14
N ALA A 194 -17.19 -29.57 -16.91
CA ALA A 194 -17.40 -30.64 -17.88
C ALA A 194 -17.74 -31.97 -17.19
#